data_AF-A0A2D6BJB3-F1
#
_entry.id   AF-A0A2D6BJB3-F1
#
_cell.length_a   1.000
_cell.length_b   1.000
_cell.length_c   1.000
_cell.angle_alpha   90.00
_cell.angle_beta   90.00
_cell.angle_gamma   90.00
#
_symmetry.space_group_name_H-M   'P 1'
#
loop_
_entity.id
_entity.type
_entity.pdbx_description
1 polymer ?
#
loop_
_entity_poly.entity_id
_entity_poly.type
_entity_poly.pdbx_seq_one_letter_code
_entity_poly.pdbx_strand_id
1 'polypeptide(L)'
;MHAQTAAAELAAALSALLDAGALMASGQIASNTPLAPLQRGLAGLRQRIEPDSVRDGGSLLRTVAEALDAEISRWEERSRQEPDARAVLRAFLGVRELLWELGVRVDETGEELEESPAEEPTELAPEPRIQRVAVEG
;
A
#
# COMPACT_ATOMS: atom_id res chain seq x y z
N MET A 1 1.31 -1.71 -25.72
CA MET A 1 0.11 -2.56 -25.72
C MET A 1 0.18 -3.69 -24.70
N HIS A 2 1.20 -4.56 -24.68
CA HIS A 2 1.25 -5.72 -23.76
C HIS A 2 1.11 -5.38 -22.27
N ALA A 3 1.71 -4.28 -21.80
CA ALA A 3 1.60 -3.87 -20.40
C ALA A 3 0.17 -3.45 -19.99
N GLN A 4 -0.59 -2.83 -20.89
CA GLN A 4 -1.98 -2.43 -20.63
C GLN A 4 -2.88 -3.65 -20.58
N THR A 5 -2.70 -4.60 -21.50
CA THR A 5 -3.40 -5.88 -21.48
C THR A 5 -3.12 -6.64 -20.18
N ALA A 6 -1.85 -6.75 -19.77
CA ALA A 6 -1.48 -7.40 -18.51
C ALA A 6 -2.10 -6.71 -17.28
N ALA A 7 -2.16 -5.38 -17.27
CA ALA A 7 -2.78 -4.62 -16.18
C ALA A 7 -4.31 -4.82 -16.13
N ALA A 8 -4.97 -4.88 -17.29
CA ALA A 8 -6.40 -5.17 -17.36
C ALA A 8 -6.73 -6.61 -16.93
N GLU A 9 -5.90 -7.58 -17.32
CA GLU A 9 -5.99 -8.98 -16.89
C GLU A 9 -5.79 -9.13 -15.38
N LEU A 10 -4.80 -8.42 -14.81
CA LEU A 10 -4.58 -8.36 -13.37
C LEU A 10 -5.80 -7.80 -12.64
N ALA A 11 -6.35 -6.67 -13.09
CA ALA A 11 -7.53 -6.06 -12.47
C ALA A 11 -8.76 -6.98 -12.52
N ALA A 12 -8.92 -7.74 -13.61
CA ALA A 12 -9.96 -8.75 -13.73
C ALA A 12 -9.74 -9.93 -12.77
N ALA A 13 -8.50 -10.44 -12.66
CA ALA A 13 -8.15 -11.51 -11.74
C ALA A 13 -8.37 -11.11 -10.27
N LEU A 14 -7.99 -9.88 -9.90
CA LEU A 14 -8.22 -9.32 -8.57
C LEU A 14 -9.71 -9.20 -8.25
N SER A 15 -10.51 -8.76 -9.22
CA SER A 15 -11.97 -8.68 -9.05
C SER A 15 -12.59 -10.07 -8.84
N ALA A 16 -12.14 -11.09 -9.59
CA ALA A 16 -12.59 -12.46 -9.41
C ALA A 16 -12.20 -13.05 -8.04
N LEU A 17 -10.99 -12.74 -7.54
CA LEU A 17 -10.55 -13.15 -6.20
C LEU A 17 -11.40 -12.49 -5.11
N LEU A 18 -11.73 -11.22 -5.24
CA LEU A 18 -12.61 -10.52 -4.31
C LEU A 18 -14.01 -11.13 -4.28
N ASP A 19 -14.59 -11.41 -5.45
CA ASP A 19 -15.90 -12.05 -5.53
C ASP A 19 -15.90 -13.45 -4.92
N ALA A 20 -14.84 -14.25 -5.16
CA ALA A 20 -14.69 -15.57 -4.57
C ALA A 20 -14.54 -15.50 -3.04
N GLY A 21 -13.73 -14.57 -2.54
CA GLY A 21 -13.56 -14.34 -1.10
C GLY A 21 -14.84 -13.86 -0.42
N ALA A 22 -15.57 -12.95 -1.06
CA ALA A 22 -16.87 -12.48 -0.58
C ALA A 22 -17.90 -13.62 -0.55
N LEU A 23 -17.98 -14.43 -1.60
CA LEU A 23 -18.89 -15.58 -1.67
C LEU A 23 -18.59 -16.59 -0.57
N MET A 24 -17.32 -16.86 -0.30
CA MET A 24 -16.92 -17.76 0.77
C MET A 24 -17.25 -17.21 2.16
N ALA A 25 -17.04 -15.91 2.39
CA ALA A 25 -17.19 -15.29 3.70
C ALA A 25 -18.65 -14.96 4.07
N SER A 26 -19.44 -14.49 3.10
CA SER A 26 -20.79 -13.96 3.35
C SER A 26 -21.86 -14.55 2.43
N GLY A 27 -21.49 -15.41 1.49
CA GLY A 27 -22.43 -15.92 0.47
C GLY A 27 -22.86 -14.87 -0.56
N GLN A 28 -22.18 -13.72 -0.61
CA GLN A 28 -22.51 -12.61 -1.50
C GLN A 28 -21.31 -12.23 -2.37
N ILE A 29 -21.55 -11.69 -3.56
CA ILE A 29 -20.50 -11.11 -4.41
C ILE A 29 -19.93 -9.83 -3.80
N ALA A 30 -18.68 -9.47 -4.13
CA ALA A 30 -17.93 -8.40 -3.48
C ALA A 30 -18.62 -7.02 -3.59
N SER A 31 -19.41 -6.80 -4.64
CA SER A 31 -20.18 -5.57 -4.84
C SER A 31 -21.22 -5.30 -3.76
N ASN A 32 -21.64 -6.34 -3.04
CA ASN A 32 -22.67 -6.29 -2.00
C ASN A 32 -22.09 -6.41 -0.60
N THR A 33 -20.76 -6.43 -0.47
CA THR A 33 -20.06 -6.54 0.80
C THR A 33 -19.26 -5.26 1.07
N PRO A 34 -18.62 -5.12 2.24
CA PRO A 34 -17.68 -4.02 2.49
C PRO A 34 -16.52 -3.91 1.48
N LEU A 35 -16.31 -4.92 0.61
CA LEU A 35 -15.33 -4.92 -0.48
C LEU A 35 -15.78 -4.11 -1.72
N ALA A 36 -17.05 -3.66 -1.75
CA ALA A 36 -17.61 -2.93 -2.88
C ALA A 36 -16.81 -1.69 -3.33
N PRO A 37 -16.17 -0.90 -2.44
CA PRO A 37 -15.30 0.21 -2.86
C PRO A 37 -14.06 -0.29 -3.62
N LEU A 38 -13.45 -1.39 -3.17
CA LEU A 38 -12.26 -1.98 -3.80
C LEU A 38 -12.60 -2.56 -5.18
N GLN A 39 -13.73 -3.25 -5.30
CA GLN A 39 -14.20 -3.77 -6.58
C GLN A 39 -14.53 -2.65 -7.58
N ARG A 40 -15.13 -1.54 -7.11
CA ARG A 40 -15.35 -0.33 -7.93
C ARG A 40 -14.04 0.33 -8.34
N GLY A 41 -13.03 0.34 -7.47
CA GLY A 41 -11.69 0.84 -7.79
C GLY A 41 -11.04 0.04 -8.91
N LEU A 42 -11.10 -1.30 -8.85
CA LEU A 42 -10.59 -2.19 -9.90
C LEU A 42 -11.36 -2.05 -11.21
N ALA A 43 -12.69 -1.91 -11.15
CA ALA A 43 -13.52 -1.66 -12.32
C ALA A 43 -13.18 -0.30 -12.98
N GLY A 44 -12.96 0.73 -12.17
CA GLY A 44 -12.52 2.05 -12.63
C GLY A 44 -11.10 2.04 -13.22
N LEU A 45 -10.18 1.28 -12.62
CA LEU A 45 -8.83 1.08 -13.16
C LEU A 45 -8.90 0.40 -14.54
N ARG A 46 -9.71 -0.64 -14.67
CA ARG A 46 -9.93 -1.34 -15.93
C ARG A 46 -10.52 -0.42 -17.00
N GLN A 47 -11.48 0.43 -16.63
CA GLN A 47 -12.04 1.45 -17.54
C GLN A 47 -11.03 2.52 -17.97
N ARG A 48 -10.04 2.83 -17.13
CA ARG A 48 -9.00 3.85 -17.43
C ARG A 48 -7.80 3.30 -18.20
N ILE A 49 -7.58 1.99 -18.16
CA ILE A 49 -6.60 1.29 -18.97
C ILE A 49 -7.09 1.15 -20.43
N GLU A 50 -8.38 1.36 -20.68
CA GLU A 50 -8.96 1.68 -21.98
C GLU A 50 -8.32 3.00 -22.50
N PRO A 51 -7.96 3.11 -23.79
CA PRO A 51 -6.84 3.96 -24.26
C PRO A 51 -6.90 5.49 -24.07
N ASP A 52 -7.88 6.06 -23.36
CA ASP A 52 -8.17 7.50 -23.38
C ASP A 52 -8.13 8.23 -22.01
N SER A 53 -7.73 7.59 -20.89
CA SER A 53 -7.80 8.26 -19.56
C SER A 53 -6.53 8.18 -18.71
N VAL A 54 -5.56 9.04 -19.04
CA VAL A 54 -4.19 9.03 -18.46
C VAL A 54 -3.98 9.96 -17.25
N ARG A 55 -5.00 10.67 -16.72
CA ARG A 55 -4.71 11.77 -15.76
C ARG A 55 -4.69 11.44 -14.26
N ASP A 56 -5.26 10.34 -13.78
CA ASP A 56 -5.44 10.09 -12.32
C ASP A 56 -5.09 8.67 -11.84
N GLY A 57 -4.13 7.99 -12.48
CA GLY A 57 -3.76 6.62 -12.12
C GLY A 57 -3.18 6.45 -10.71
N GLY A 58 -2.38 7.42 -10.23
CA GLY A 58 -1.67 7.33 -8.96
C GLY A 58 -2.58 7.42 -7.72
N SER A 59 -3.58 8.31 -7.75
CA SER A 59 -4.53 8.48 -6.64
C SER A 59 -5.40 7.23 -6.42
N LEU A 60 -5.83 6.59 -7.51
CA LEU A 60 -6.65 5.38 -7.44
C LEU A 60 -5.88 4.19 -6.87
N LEU A 61 -4.63 3.99 -7.32
CA LEU A 61 -3.78 2.91 -6.83
C LEU A 61 -3.50 3.05 -5.33
N ARG A 62 -3.33 4.29 -4.83
CA ARG A 62 -3.19 4.56 -3.40
C ARG A 62 -4.45 4.17 -2.61
N THR A 63 -5.64 4.59 -3.06
CA THR A 63 -6.91 4.21 -2.42
C THR A 63 -7.13 2.69 -2.43
N VAL A 64 -6.74 2.01 -3.51
CA VAL A 64 -6.78 0.54 -3.60
C VAL A 64 -5.83 -0.10 -2.59
N ALA A 65 -4.61 0.42 -2.44
CA ALA A 65 -3.64 -0.08 -1.48
C ALA A 65 -4.11 0.12 -0.02
N GLU A 66 -4.63 1.29 0.33
CA GLU A 66 -5.21 1.55 1.67
C GLU A 66 -6.38 0.62 1.99
N ALA A 67 -7.28 0.41 1.04
CA ALA A 67 -8.41 -0.51 1.21
C ALA A 67 -7.95 -1.98 1.34
N LEU A 68 -6.88 -2.35 0.62
CA LEU A 68 -6.26 -3.67 0.71
C LEU A 68 -5.65 -3.90 2.10
N ASP A 69 -4.91 -2.92 2.65
CA ASP A 69 -4.31 -3.03 3.98
C ASP A 69 -5.38 -3.20 5.07
N ALA A 70 -6.47 -2.43 4.99
CA ALA A 70 -7.60 -2.59 5.91
C ALA A 70 -8.25 -3.99 5.85
N GLU A 71 -8.27 -4.61 4.66
CA GLU A 71 -8.78 -5.96 4.49
C GLU A 71 -7.79 -7.01 5.00
N ILE A 72 -6.49 -6.83 4.76
CA ILE A 72 -5.42 -7.68 5.32
C ILE A 72 -5.56 -7.74 6.84
N SER A 73 -5.68 -6.60 7.54
CA SER A 73 -5.86 -6.58 9.00
C SER A 73 -7.11 -7.35 9.46
N ARG A 74 -8.22 -7.25 8.71
CA ARG A 74 -9.44 -8.02 9.01
C ARG A 74 -9.23 -9.53 8.85
N TRP A 75 -8.55 -9.94 7.78
CA TRP A 75 -8.28 -11.35 7.52
C TRP A 75 -7.20 -11.94 8.40
N GLU A 76 -6.25 -11.14 8.88
CA GLU A 76 -5.29 -11.55 9.91
C GLU A 76 -6.00 -12.01 11.18
N GLU A 77 -6.91 -11.19 11.71
CA GLU A 77 -7.69 -11.55 12.91
C GLU A 77 -8.54 -12.80 12.66
N ARG A 78 -9.26 -12.85 11.54
CA ARG A 78 -10.13 -13.98 11.21
C ARG A 78 -9.35 -15.28 11.01
N SER A 79 -8.16 -15.23 10.41
CA SER A 79 -7.32 -16.40 10.13
C SER A 79 -6.74 -17.09 11.38
N ARG A 80 -6.78 -16.41 12.54
CA ARG A 80 -6.42 -17.00 13.84
C ARG A 80 -7.45 -18.03 14.28
N GLN A 81 -8.71 -17.80 13.94
CA GLN A 81 -9.86 -18.60 14.38
C GLN A 81 -10.34 -19.55 13.29
N GLU A 82 -10.24 -19.14 12.02
CA GLU A 82 -10.73 -19.87 10.86
C GLU A 82 -9.54 -20.29 9.96
N PRO A 83 -9.21 -21.59 9.87
CA PRO A 83 -8.10 -22.06 9.04
C PRO A 83 -8.25 -21.71 7.56
N ASP A 84 -9.48 -21.76 7.03
CA ASP A 84 -9.78 -21.51 5.62
C ASP A 84 -9.56 -20.05 5.22
N ALA A 85 -9.70 -19.12 6.18
CA ALA A 85 -9.41 -17.70 6.01
C ALA A 85 -7.93 -17.39 5.69
N ARG A 86 -7.01 -18.32 5.96
CA ARG A 86 -5.57 -18.16 5.64
C ARG A 86 -5.31 -18.12 4.14
N ALA A 87 -6.10 -18.83 3.34
CA ALA A 87 -5.95 -18.80 1.90
C ALA A 87 -6.27 -17.40 1.33
N VAL A 88 -7.33 -16.79 1.85
CA VAL A 88 -7.76 -15.44 1.49
C VAL A 88 -6.73 -14.40 1.94
N LEU A 89 -6.26 -14.49 3.19
CA LEU A 89 -5.18 -13.63 3.68
C LEU A 89 -3.93 -13.70 2.79
N ARG A 90 -3.51 -14.92 2.42
CA ARG A 90 -2.34 -15.13 1.56
C ARG A 90 -2.53 -14.53 0.16
N ALA A 91 -3.75 -14.59 -0.37
CA ALA A 91 -4.08 -13.93 -1.63
C ALA A 91 -3.89 -12.41 -1.48
N PHE A 92 -4.49 -11.77 -0.46
CA PHE A 92 -4.36 -10.32 -0.25
C PHE A 92 -2.92 -9.86 -0.04
N LEU A 93 -2.11 -10.61 0.72
CA LEU A 93 -0.68 -10.33 0.87
C LEU A 93 0.05 -10.40 -0.48
N GLY A 94 -0.29 -11.37 -1.34
CA GLY A 94 0.27 -11.45 -2.69
C GLY A 94 -0.11 -10.27 -3.57
N VAL A 95 -1.34 -9.76 -3.45
CA VAL A 95 -1.77 -8.55 -4.17
C VAL A 95 -0.97 -7.33 -3.71
N ARG A 96 -0.72 -7.20 -2.41
CA ARG A 96 0.07 -6.10 -1.85
C ARG A 96 1.49 -6.10 -2.41
N GLU A 97 2.12 -7.28 -2.50
CA GLU A 97 3.45 -7.42 -3.10
C GLU A 97 3.49 -6.94 -4.56
N LEU A 98 2.47 -7.29 -5.35
CA LEU A 98 2.35 -6.83 -6.74
C LEU A 98 2.19 -5.31 -6.82
N LEU A 99 1.46 -4.69 -5.89
CA LEU A 99 1.34 -3.23 -5.82
C LEU A 99 2.67 -2.56 -5.45
N TRP A 100 3.47 -3.19 -4.59
CA TRP A 100 4.81 -2.71 -4.26
C TRP A 100 5.78 -2.76 -5.44
N GLU A 101 5.75 -3.84 -6.23
CA GLU A 101 6.50 -3.96 -7.49
C GLU A 101 6.08 -2.88 -8.51
N LEU A 102 4.84 -2.40 -8.43
CA LEU A 102 4.32 -1.29 -9.23
C LEU A 102 4.64 0.10 -8.64
N GLY A 103 5.40 0.18 -7.54
CA GLY A 103 5.82 1.42 -6.91
C GLY A 103 4.76 2.07 -6.01
N VAL A 104 3.66 1.36 -5.70
CA VAL A 104 2.60 1.85 -4.82
C VAL A 104 2.95 1.47 -3.39
N ARG A 105 3.62 2.36 -2.67
CA ARG A 105 3.84 2.23 -1.23
C ARG A 105 2.89 3.15 -0.50
N VAL A 106 2.07 2.59 0.38
CA VAL A 106 1.36 3.37 1.38
C VAL A 106 2.29 3.40 2.58
N ASP A 107 2.94 4.53 2.81
CA ASP A 107 3.68 4.73 4.05
C ASP A 107 2.65 4.71 5.19
N GLU A 108 2.84 3.84 6.17
CA GLU A 108 2.00 3.75 7.38
C GLU A 108 2.10 5.01 8.26
N THR A 109 2.94 5.97 7.89
CA THR A 109 3.22 7.19 8.65
C THR A 109 2.43 8.37 8.12
N GLY A 110 1.21 8.51 8.64
CA GLY A 110 0.55 9.81 8.76
C GLY A 110 1.22 10.66 9.84
N GLU A 111 2.50 10.98 9.68
CA GLU A 111 3.11 12.12 10.36
C GLU A 111 3.17 13.25 9.34
N GLU A 112 2.19 14.14 9.44
CA GLU A 112 2.41 15.56 9.19
C GLU A 112 3.79 15.88 9.77
N LEU A 113 4.75 16.18 8.90
CA LEU A 113 5.96 16.86 9.31
C LEU A 113 5.48 18.21 9.85
N GLU A 114 5.07 18.26 11.12
CA GLU A 114 5.20 19.48 11.89
C GLU A 114 6.66 19.87 11.74
N GLU A 115 6.89 20.91 10.94
CA GLU A 115 8.13 21.65 10.91
C GLU A 115 8.41 22.06 12.35
N SER A 116 9.16 21.22 13.06
CA SER A 116 9.69 21.55 14.38
C SER A 116 10.48 22.84 14.18
N PRO A 117 10.05 23.99 14.74
CA PRO A 117 10.73 25.24 14.51
C PRO A 117 12.13 25.10 15.10
N ALA A 118 13.12 25.45 14.28
CA ALA A 118 14.53 25.36 14.57
C ALA A 118 14.84 25.84 16.00
N GLU A 119 15.22 24.91 16.88
CA GLU A 119 15.95 25.28 18.09
C GLU A 119 17.33 25.78 17.64
N GLU A 120 17.50 27.10 17.75
CA GLU A 120 18.77 27.78 17.61
C GLU A 120 19.82 27.09 18.49
N PRO A 121 21.01 26.77 17.95
CA PRO A 121 22.07 26.17 18.74
C PRO A 121 22.54 27.21 19.77
N THR A 122 22.13 27.03 21.02
CA THR A 122 22.61 27.81 22.16
C THR A 122 24.12 27.63 22.26
N GLU A 123 24.81 28.72 21.98
CA GLU A 123 26.23 28.99 22.11
C GLU A 123 26.74 28.60 23.51
N LEU A 124 27.50 27.51 23.60
CA LEU A 124 28.29 27.17 24.78
C LEU A 124 29.78 27.23 24.42
N ALA A 125 30.49 27.97 25.26
CA ALA A 125 31.83 28.56 25.11
C ALA A 125 32.98 27.59 24.74
N PRO A 126 34.10 28.12 24.20
CA PRO A 126 35.20 27.32 23.69
C PRO A 126 36.19 26.92 24.79
N GLU A 127 36.49 25.63 24.91
CA GLU A 127 37.53 25.10 25.79
C GLU A 127 38.55 24.22 25.03
N PRO A 128 39.79 24.09 25.55
CA PRO A 128 41.00 24.42 24.80
C PRO A 128 41.62 23.28 23.97
N ARG A 129 42.28 23.69 22.88
CA ARG A 129 43.00 22.86 21.91
C ARG A 129 44.08 22.01 22.57
N ILE A 130 43.98 20.69 22.42
CA ILE A 130 45.07 19.75 22.71
C ILE A 130 46.23 20.02 21.74
N GLN A 131 47.35 20.42 22.33
CA GLN A 131 48.61 20.77 21.70
C GLN A 131 49.28 19.51 21.14
N ARG A 132 49.51 19.44 19.83
CA ARG A 132 50.33 18.38 19.22
C ARG A 132 51.80 18.72 19.44
N VAL A 133 52.49 17.87 20.20
CA VAL A 133 53.95 17.90 20.35
C VAL A 133 54.58 17.46 19.02
N ALA A 134 55.47 18.29 18.48
CA ALA A 134 56.30 17.91 17.35
C ALA A 134 57.38 16.94 17.85
N VAL A 135 57.38 15.73 17.30
CA VAL A 135 58.51 14.80 17.38
C VAL A 135 59.18 14.85 16.02
N GLU A 136 60.35 15.47 15.94
CA GLU A 136 61.42 15.17 14.97
C GLU A 136 62.63 16.09 15.19
N GLY A 137 63.82 15.49 15.39
CA GLY A 137 65.13 16.13 15.24
C GLY A 137 65.91 16.38 16.53
#